data_AF-A0AAI8SJL8-F1
#
_entry.id   AF-A0AAI8SJL8-F1
#
_cell.length_a   1.000
_cell.length_b   1.000
_cell.length_c   1.000
_cell.angle_alpha   90.00
_cell.angle_beta   90.00
_cell.angle_gamma   90.00
#
_symmetry.space_group_name_H-M   'P 1'
#
loop_
_entity.id
_entity.type
_entity.pdbx_description
1 polymer ?
#
loop_
_entity_poly.entity_id
_entity_poly.type
_entity_poly.pdbx_seq_one_letter_code
_entity_poly.pdbx_strand_id
1 'polypeptide(L)'
;MIVISVVTAGLIALILLVIYRSLFTALLPLLVIGVSLAVGRGVLSALGEAGMPVSRFTIAFMTAILLGAGTDYSAFLISRYHEQRRQDVSADLAVINATATIGRVILASAATVAFAFLAMVLCKAERFWRAGPSVRDSRLRRSRGHRDIVPSGIGAGRQTAALANPKPTAHAATGTGSPWP
;
A
#
# COMPACT_ATOMS: atom_id res chain seq x y z
N MET A 1 19.69 2.89 1.86
CA MET A 1 19.26 2.01 0.75
C MET A 1 20.43 1.23 0.17
N ILE A 2 21.50 1.88 -0.31
CA ILE A 2 22.67 1.19 -0.88
C ILE A 2 23.28 0.17 0.09
N VAL A 3 23.50 0.55 1.35
CA VAL A 3 24.04 -0.36 2.38
C VAL A 3 23.18 -1.62 2.54
N ILE A 4 21.86 -1.47 2.63
CA ILE A 4 20.92 -2.60 2.77
C ILE A 4 20.99 -3.50 1.54
N SER A 5 20.94 -2.93 0.33
CA SER A 5 21.02 -3.72 -0.91
C SER A 5 22.34 -4.48 -1.03
N VAL A 6 23.47 -3.87 -0.66
CA VAL A 6 24.79 -4.51 -0.70
C VAL A 6 24.88 -5.64 0.33
N VAL A 7 24.39 -5.41 1.56
CA VAL A 7 24.37 -6.44 2.60
C VAL A 7 23.48 -7.62 2.20
N THR A 8 22.27 -7.37 1.70
CA THR A 8 21.35 -8.43 1.27
C THR A 8 21.89 -9.19 0.05
N ALA A 9 22.43 -8.48 -0.95
CA ALA A 9 23.04 -9.12 -2.11
C ALA A 9 24.28 -9.94 -1.73
N GLY A 10 25.12 -9.42 -0.83
CA GLY A 10 26.28 -10.15 -0.30
C GLY A 10 25.88 -11.41 0.47
N LEU A 11 24.84 -11.33 1.30
CA LEU A 11 24.32 -12.49 2.02
C LEU A 11 23.76 -13.56 1.06
N ILE A 12 22.98 -13.16 0.06
CA ILE A 12 22.45 -14.07 -0.96
C ILE A 12 23.59 -14.71 -1.77
N ALA A 13 24.57 -13.91 -2.18
CA ALA A 13 25.75 -14.41 -2.89
C ALA A 13 26.54 -15.41 -2.05
N LEU A 14 26.72 -15.14 -0.75
CA LEU A 14 27.39 -16.06 0.17
C LEU A 14 26.62 -17.38 0.29
N ILE A 15 25.30 -17.33 0.49
CA ILE A 15 24.46 -18.53 0.59
C ILE A 15 24.51 -19.34 -0.72
N LEU A 16 24.41 -18.67 -1.88
CA LEU A 16 24.55 -19.31 -3.18
C LEU A 16 25.93 -19.96 -3.36
N LEU A 17 27.00 -19.28 -2.95
CA LEU A 17 28.36 -19.80 -3.03
C LEU A 17 28.52 -21.07 -2.19
N VAL A 18 27.97 -21.07 -0.98
CA VAL A 18 27.99 -22.23 -0.06
C VAL A 18 27.19 -23.40 -0.62
N ILE A 19 26.00 -23.15 -1.19
CA ILE A 19 25.12 -24.19 -1.73
C ILE A 19 25.68 -24.80 -3.03
N TYR A 20 26.11 -23.96 -3.97
CA TYR A 20 26.47 -24.42 -5.31
C TYR A 20 27.94 -24.80 -5.45
N ARG A 21 28.81 -24.38 -4.51
CA ARG A 21 30.26 -24.66 -4.46
C ARG A 21 31.03 -24.29 -5.74
N SER A 22 30.38 -23.68 -6.74
CA SER A 22 30.93 -23.28 -8.03
C SER A 22 30.53 -21.84 -8.33
N LEU A 23 31.54 -21.00 -8.55
CA LEU A 23 31.38 -19.56 -8.73
C LEU A 23 30.60 -19.22 -10.01
N PHE A 24 30.77 -20.01 -11.08
CA PHE A 24 30.09 -19.79 -12.36
C PHE A 24 28.57 -19.98 -12.27
N THR A 25 28.11 -21.00 -11.55
CA THR A 25 26.68 -21.27 -11.34
C THR A 25 26.04 -20.26 -10.39
N ALA A 26 26.80 -19.65 -9.49
CA ALA A 26 26.32 -18.55 -8.64
C ALA A 26 26.32 -17.19 -9.36
N LEU A 27 27.21 -16.97 -10.34
CA LEU A 27 27.31 -15.72 -11.08
C LEU A 27 26.13 -15.49 -12.04
N LEU A 28 25.63 -16.57 -12.66
CA LEU A 28 24.50 -16.55 -13.60
C LEU A 28 23.24 -15.91 -12.98
N PRO A 29 22.72 -16.38 -11.84
CA PRO A 29 21.60 -15.76 -11.14
C PRO A 29 21.87 -14.29 -10.79
N LEU A 30 23.07 -14.00 -10.29
CA LEU A 30 23.45 -12.66 -9.83
C LEU A 30 23.46 -11.66 -10.99
N LEU A 31 23.93 -12.09 -12.17
CA LEU A 31 23.95 -11.29 -13.39
C LEU A 31 22.52 -11.03 -13.89
N VAL A 32 21.67 -12.07 -13.95
CA VAL A 32 20.27 -11.93 -14.35
C VAL A 32 19.53 -10.96 -13.43
N ILE A 33 19.71 -11.10 -12.12
CA ILE A 33 19.08 -10.21 -11.12
C ILE A 33 19.65 -8.79 -11.24
N GLY A 34 20.97 -8.65 -11.43
CA GLY A 34 21.64 -7.35 -11.59
C GLY A 34 21.11 -6.57 -12.79
N VAL A 35 21.01 -7.22 -13.95
CA VAL A 35 20.41 -6.65 -15.17
C VAL A 35 18.94 -6.32 -14.92
N SER A 36 18.19 -7.22 -14.31
CA SER A 36 16.77 -7.01 -14.01
C SER A 36 16.55 -5.81 -13.07
N LEU A 37 17.43 -5.62 -12.07
CA LEU A 37 17.39 -4.45 -11.18
C LEU A 37 17.73 -3.16 -11.91
N ALA A 38 18.70 -3.19 -12.84
CA ALA A 38 19.07 -2.03 -13.64
C ALA A 38 17.90 -1.59 -14.55
N VAL A 39 17.31 -2.55 -15.29
CA VAL A 39 16.14 -2.30 -16.15
C VAL A 39 14.94 -1.83 -15.31
N GLY A 40 14.64 -2.52 -14.20
CA GLY A 40 13.52 -2.15 -13.33
C GLY A 40 13.66 -0.74 -12.76
N ARG A 41 14.87 -0.34 -12.36
CA ARG A 41 15.15 1.05 -11.92
C ARG A 41 14.99 2.05 -13.07
N GLY A 42 15.45 1.72 -14.27
CA GLY A 42 15.26 2.56 -15.46
C GLY A 42 13.78 2.80 -15.76
N VAL A 43 12.97 1.74 -15.71
CA VAL A 43 11.52 1.84 -15.88
C VAL A 43 10.88 2.70 -14.79
N LEU A 44 11.24 2.48 -13.51
CA LEU A 44 10.75 3.31 -12.41
C LEU A 44 11.14 4.79 -12.57
N SER A 45 12.35 5.08 -13.07
CA SER A 45 12.79 6.45 -13.36
C SER A 45 11.92 7.10 -14.44
N ALA A 46 11.67 6.39 -15.54
CA ALA A 46 10.81 6.87 -16.62
C ALA A 46 9.37 7.13 -16.16
N LEU A 47 8.82 6.26 -15.30
CA LEU A 47 7.50 6.47 -14.69
C LEU A 47 7.48 7.69 -13.75
N GLY A 48 8.58 7.93 -13.03
CA GLY A 48 8.76 9.12 -12.21
C GLY A 48 8.74 10.40 -13.02
N GLU A 49 9.44 10.41 -14.16
CA GLU A 49 9.44 11.54 -15.11
C GLU A 49 8.07 11.75 -15.76
N ALA A 50 7.31 10.68 -16.00
CA ALA A 50 5.93 10.73 -16.47
C ALA A 50 4.91 11.25 -15.44
N GLY A 51 5.36 11.69 -14.26
CA GLY A 51 4.53 12.29 -13.22
C GLY A 51 3.89 11.28 -12.25
N MET A 52 4.26 9.99 -12.31
CA MET A 52 3.77 9.00 -11.36
C MET A 52 4.68 8.99 -10.11
N PRO A 53 4.15 9.25 -8.89
CA PRO A 53 4.98 9.37 -7.70
C PRO A 53 5.58 8.01 -7.30
N VAL A 54 6.86 7.81 -7.61
CA VAL A 54 7.62 6.63 -7.19
C VAL A 54 8.18 6.85 -5.79
N SER A 55 7.65 6.10 -4.82
CA SER A 55 8.15 6.15 -3.44
C SER A 55 9.39 5.28 -3.26
N ARG A 56 10.24 5.66 -2.29
CA ARG A 56 11.37 4.83 -1.82
C ARG A 56 10.91 3.44 -1.36
N PHE A 57 9.68 3.34 -0.85
CA PHE A 57 9.06 2.07 -0.49
C PHE A 57 8.88 1.15 -1.71
N THR A 58 8.41 1.68 -2.84
CA THR A 58 8.21 0.91 -4.08
C THR A 58 9.55 0.36 -4.60
N ILE A 59 10.61 1.17 -4.57
CA ILE A 59 11.96 0.74 -4.99
C ILE A 59 12.49 -0.38 -4.10
N ALA A 60 12.32 -0.27 -2.78
CA ALA A 60 12.74 -1.29 -1.83
C ALA A 60 11.95 -2.60 -2.01
N PHE A 61 10.63 -2.50 -2.18
CA PHE A 61 9.75 -3.63 -2.41
C PHE A 61 10.06 -4.36 -3.73
N MET A 62 10.25 -3.61 -4.82
CA MET A 62 10.69 -4.17 -6.10
C MET A 62 12.02 -4.91 -5.96
N THR A 63 13.00 -4.28 -5.29
CA THR A 63 14.33 -4.88 -5.09
C THR A 63 14.24 -6.17 -4.30
N ALA A 64 13.43 -6.21 -3.23
CA ALA A 64 13.23 -7.40 -2.40
C ALA A 64 12.58 -8.55 -3.18
N ILE A 65 11.52 -8.27 -3.95
CA ILE A 65 10.86 -9.28 -4.80
C ILE A 65 11.83 -9.81 -5.85
N LEU A 66 12.56 -8.93 -6.53
CA LEU A 66 13.44 -9.33 -7.63
C LEU A 66 14.62 -10.17 -7.15
N LEU A 67 15.17 -9.84 -5.98
CA LEU A 67 16.21 -10.66 -5.34
C LEU A 67 15.65 -12.00 -4.85
N GLY A 68 14.50 -12.02 -4.18
CA GLY A 68 13.91 -13.25 -3.65
C GLY A 68 13.43 -14.21 -4.75
N ALA A 69 12.46 -13.76 -5.54
CA ALA A 69 11.87 -14.57 -6.59
C ALA A 69 12.86 -14.87 -7.73
N GLY A 70 13.70 -13.89 -8.12
CA GLY A 70 14.71 -14.10 -9.15
C GLY A 70 15.76 -15.15 -8.78
N THR A 71 16.17 -15.18 -7.50
CA THR A 71 17.11 -16.21 -7.02
C THR A 71 16.45 -17.58 -6.99
N ASP A 72 15.21 -17.69 -6.48
CA ASP A 72 14.48 -18.96 -6.39
C ASP A 72 14.25 -19.59 -7.78
N TYR A 73 13.81 -18.79 -8.76
CA TYR A 73 13.60 -19.26 -10.12
C TYR A 73 14.90 -19.67 -10.82
N SER A 74 15.98 -18.91 -10.60
CA SER A 74 17.29 -19.26 -11.15
C SER A 74 17.82 -20.56 -10.54
N ALA A 75 17.68 -20.73 -9.22
CA ALA A 75 18.08 -21.93 -8.51
C ALA A 75 17.31 -23.17 -9.01
N PHE A 76 15.99 -23.06 -9.20
CA PHE A 76 15.18 -24.14 -9.78
C PHE A 76 15.64 -24.51 -11.19
N LEU A 77 15.84 -23.53 -12.06
CA LEU A 77 16.27 -23.77 -13.44
C LEU A 77 17.65 -24.45 -13.49
N ILE A 78 18.60 -23.96 -12.69
CA ILE A 78 19.95 -24.52 -12.59
C ILE A 78 19.91 -25.95 -12.04
N SER A 79 19.11 -26.21 -11.02
CA SER A 79 18.94 -27.55 -10.45
C SER A 79 18.50 -28.54 -11.53
N ARG A 80 17.55 -28.15 -12.37
CA ARG A 80 17.02 -29.05 -13.42
C ARG A 80 17.91 -29.18 -14.63
N TYR A 81 18.67 -28.15 -14.95
CA TYR A 81 19.76 -28.25 -15.92
C TYR A 81 20.80 -29.29 -15.47
N HIS A 82 21.21 -29.25 -14.19
CA HIS A 82 22.16 -30.23 -13.67
C HIS A 82 21.61 -31.65 -13.64
N GLU A 83 20.31 -31.83 -13.34
CA GLU A 83 19.66 -33.13 -13.47
C GLU A 83 19.78 -33.70 -14.90
N GLN A 84 19.45 -32.89 -15.91
CA GLN A 84 19.57 -33.29 -17.33
C GLN A 84 21.02 -33.61 -17.71
N ARG A 85 21.99 -32.83 -17.22
CA ARG A 85 23.42 -33.09 -17.45
C ARG A 85 23.91 -34.38 -16.79
N ARG A 86 23.32 -34.80 -15.67
CA ARG A 86 23.59 -36.10 -15.03
C ARG A 86 22.98 -37.28 -15.78
N GLN A 87 21.99 -37.04 -16.63
CA GLN A 87 21.36 -38.03 -17.50
C GLN A 87 22.05 -38.10 -18.88
N ASP A 88 23.29 -37.60 -19.00
CA ASP A 88 24.08 -37.56 -20.25
C ASP A 88 23.40 -36.85 -21.44
N VAL A 89 22.47 -35.93 -21.16
CA VAL A 89 21.87 -35.08 -22.19
C VAL A 89 22.88 -34.01 -22.64
N SER A 90 22.95 -33.75 -23.95
CA SER A 90 23.78 -32.69 -24.52
C SER A 90 23.39 -31.32 -23.95
N ALA A 91 24.35 -30.40 -23.86
CA ALA A 91 24.15 -29.12 -23.17
C ALA A 91 22.97 -28.30 -23.75
N ASP A 92 22.84 -28.26 -25.08
CA ASP A 92 21.75 -27.54 -25.75
C ASP A 92 20.38 -28.14 -25.43
N LEU A 93 20.26 -29.47 -25.54
CA LEU A 93 19.01 -30.16 -25.22
C LEU A 93 18.68 -30.08 -23.73
N ALA A 94 19.69 -30.11 -22.86
CA ALA A 94 19.50 -29.98 -21.41
C ALA A 94 18.90 -28.61 -21.04
N VAL A 95 19.35 -27.52 -21.66
CA VAL A 95 18.78 -26.18 -21.41
C VAL A 95 17.34 -26.10 -21.91
N ILE A 96 17.08 -26.59 -23.13
CA ILE A 96 15.73 -26.56 -23.72
C ILE A 96 14.75 -27.37 -22.86
N ASN A 97 15.12 -28.59 -22.47
CA ASN A 97 14.28 -29.46 -21.64
C ASN A 97 14.07 -28.90 -20.23
N ALA A 98 15.14 -28.39 -19.59
CA ALA A 98 15.03 -27.77 -18.27
C ALA A 98 14.08 -26.56 -18.32
N THR A 99 14.23 -25.70 -19.32
CA THR A 99 13.38 -24.50 -19.49
C THR A 99 11.94 -24.88 -19.85
N ALA A 100 11.72 -25.88 -20.70
CA ALA A 100 10.37 -26.32 -21.08
C ALA A 100 9.59 -26.94 -19.91
N THR A 101 10.29 -27.59 -18.98
CA THR A 101 9.68 -28.26 -17.83
C THR A 101 9.44 -27.28 -16.68
N ILE A 102 10.50 -26.57 -16.24
CA ILE A 102 10.41 -25.65 -15.11
C ILE A 102 9.79 -24.31 -15.52
N GLY A 103 9.94 -23.89 -16.77
CA GLY A 103 9.37 -22.63 -17.24
C GLY A 103 7.85 -22.57 -17.05
N ARG A 104 7.12 -23.68 -17.24
CA ARG A 104 5.68 -23.76 -16.96
C ARG A 104 5.35 -23.57 -15.48
N VAL A 105 6.18 -24.11 -14.60
CA VAL A 105 6.03 -23.99 -13.13
C VAL A 105 6.31 -22.56 -12.69
N ILE A 106 7.39 -21.95 -13.20
CA ILE A 106 7.74 -20.55 -12.92
C ILE A 106 6.64 -19.62 -13.45
N LEU A 107 6.13 -19.85 -14.67
CA LEU A 107 5.01 -19.09 -15.24
C LEU A 107 3.75 -19.18 -14.38
N ALA A 108 3.42 -20.38 -13.87
CA ALA A 108 2.29 -20.55 -12.96
C ALA A 108 2.48 -19.75 -11.66
N SER A 109 3.68 -19.77 -11.07
CA SER A 109 4.01 -18.96 -9.89
C SER A 109 3.95 -17.45 -10.18
N ALA A 110 4.50 -17.01 -11.30
CA ALA A 110 4.44 -15.60 -11.71
C ALA A 110 2.98 -15.15 -11.97
N ALA A 111 2.15 -16.05 -12.52
CA ALA A 111 0.75 -15.77 -12.74
C ALA A 111 -0.02 -15.57 -11.43
N THR A 112 0.25 -16.35 -10.37
CA THR A 112 -0.43 -16.15 -9.06
C THR A 112 -0.08 -14.79 -8.47
N VAL A 113 1.18 -14.36 -8.56
CA VAL A 113 1.63 -13.04 -8.12
C VAL A 113 0.96 -11.93 -8.95
N ALA A 114 0.89 -12.10 -10.28
CA ALA A 114 0.20 -11.16 -11.16
C ALA A 114 -1.30 -11.06 -10.82
N PHE A 115 -1.97 -12.18 -10.54
CA PHE A 115 -3.36 -12.20 -10.09
C PHE A 115 -3.54 -11.51 -8.73
N ALA A 116 -2.61 -11.69 -7.79
CA ALA A 116 -2.64 -10.99 -6.50
C ALA A 116 -2.54 -9.47 -6.68
N PHE A 117 -1.62 -8.99 -7.51
CA PHE A 117 -1.52 -7.56 -7.84
C PHE A 117 -2.76 -7.05 -8.59
N LEU A 118 -3.30 -7.82 -9.53
CA LEU A 118 -4.53 -7.47 -10.25
C LEU A 118 -5.72 -7.34 -9.29
N ALA A 119 -5.89 -8.31 -8.38
CA ALA A 119 -6.92 -8.26 -7.35
C ALA A 119 -6.75 -7.04 -6.42
N MET A 120 -5.51 -6.68 -6.08
CA MET A 120 -5.23 -5.50 -5.27
C MET A 120 -5.62 -4.20 -5.99
N VAL A 121 -5.37 -4.10 -7.31
CA VAL A 121 -5.82 -2.97 -8.14
C VAL A 121 -7.35 -2.89 -8.20
N LEU A 122 -8.01 -4.02 -8.45
CA LEU A 122 -9.48 -4.10 -8.48
C LEU A 122 -10.10 -3.72 -7.13
N CYS A 123 -9.53 -4.16 -6.01
CA CYS A 123 -10.00 -3.78 -4.68
C CYS A 123 -9.88 -2.27 -4.44
N LYS A 124 -8.82 -1.62 -4.93
CA LYS A 124 -8.70 -0.14 -4.84
C LYS A 124 -9.77 0.55 -5.68
N ALA A 125 -10.06 0.04 -6.88
CA ALA A 125 -11.15 0.53 -7.72
C ALA A 125 -12.52 0.36 -7.03
N GLU A 126 -12.76 -0.77 -6.36
CA GLU A 126 -13.97 -0.99 -5.58
C GLU A 126 -14.13 -0.01 -4.41
N ARG A 127 -13.04 0.38 -3.72
CA ARG A 127 -13.13 1.41 -2.66
C ARG A 127 -13.59 2.76 -3.22
N PHE A 128 -13.14 3.12 -4.42
CA PHE A 128 -13.64 4.30 -5.12
C PHE A 128 -15.10 4.15 -5.56
N TRP A 129 -15.46 2.97 -6.08
CA TRP A 129 -16.83 2.68 -6.53
C TRP A 129 -17.84 2.63 -5.38
N ARG A 130 -17.49 2.01 -4.24
CA ARG A 130 -18.35 1.92 -3.05
C ARG A 130 -18.44 3.22 -2.26
N ALA A 131 -17.43 4.09 -2.30
CA ALA A 131 -17.49 5.40 -1.67
C ALA A 131 -18.51 6.34 -2.34
N GLY A 132 -18.77 6.17 -3.64
CA GLY A 132 -19.71 6.99 -4.41
C GLY A 132 -21.16 6.96 -3.88
N PRO A 133 -21.80 5.78 -3.73
CA PRO A 133 -23.16 5.66 -3.21
C PRO A 133 -23.31 6.15 -1.76
N SER A 134 -22.35 5.84 -0.88
CA SER A 134 -22.43 6.20 0.55
C SER A 134 -22.36 7.72 0.78
N VAL A 135 -21.58 8.44 -0.03
CA VAL A 135 -21.53 9.91 0.02
C VAL A 135 -22.81 10.53 -0.54
N ARG A 136 -23.40 9.93 -1.58
CA ARG A 136 -24.69 10.38 -2.13
C ARG A 136 -25.83 10.25 -1.12
N ASP A 137 -25.90 9.13 -0.42
CA ASP A 137 -26.96 8.84 0.57
C ASP A 137 -26.84 9.70 1.82
N SER A 138 -25.61 9.96 2.31
CA SER A 138 -25.38 10.85 3.45
C SER A 138 -25.79 12.30 3.15
N ARG A 139 -25.58 12.77 1.90
CA ARG A 139 -26.03 14.12 1.47
C ARG A 139 -27.55 14.21 1.35
N LEU A 140 -28.21 13.15 0.87
CA LEU A 140 -29.68 13.07 0.77
C LEU A 140 -30.34 13.00 2.15
N ARG A 141 -29.77 12.24 3.09
CA ARG A 141 -30.25 12.20 4.49
C ARG A 141 -30.07 13.54 5.21
N ARG A 142 -28.96 14.24 4.98
CA ARG A 142 -28.71 15.56 5.58
C ARG A 142 -29.65 16.65 5.02
N SER A 143 -30.07 16.53 3.77
CA SER A 143 -31.07 17.43 3.16
C SER A 143 -32.52 17.17 3.63
N ARG A 144 -32.84 15.94 4.06
CA ARG A 144 -34.13 15.64 4.71
C ARG A 144 -34.17 16.09 6.18
N GLY A 145 -33.11 15.85 6.94
CA GLY A 145 -33.08 16.21 8.38
C GLY A 145 -33.19 17.72 8.68
N HIS A 146 -32.91 18.60 7.72
CA HIS A 146 -33.08 20.05 7.92
C HIS A 146 -34.55 20.51 7.78
N ARG A 147 -35.40 19.72 7.11
CA ARG A 147 -36.83 20.06 6.93
C ARG A 147 -37.73 19.61 8.07
N ASP A 148 -37.26 18.66 8.89
CA ASP A 148 -38.06 18.06 9.95
C ASP A 148 -37.79 18.65 11.35
N ILE A 149 -36.76 19.50 11.51
CA ILE A 149 -36.36 20.09 12.81
C ILE A 149 -36.91 21.52 13.01
N VAL A 150 -37.63 22.08 12.04
CA VAL A 150 -38.36 23.35 12.24
C VAL A 150 -39.86 23.12 12.21
N PRO A 151 -40.45 22.60 13.30
CA PRO A 151 -41.77 23.03 13.71
C PRO A 151 -41.73 23.74 15.07
N SER A 152 -42.50 24.82 15.18
CA SER A 152 -43.05 25.39 16.43
C SER A 152 -42.11 26.08 17.43
N GLY A 153 -41.31 27.06 16.98
CA GLY A 153 -40.63 28.03 17.87
C GLY A 153 -41.24 29.45 17.90
N ILE A 154 -42.28 29.75 17.10
CA ILE A 154 -42.80 31.12 16.90
C ILE A 154 -43.99 31.44 17.86
N GLY A 155 -44.11 30.72 18.98
CA GLY A 155 -45.23 30.89 19.93
C GLY A 155 -44.87 31.49 21.30
N ALA A 156 -43.60 31.49 21.72
CA ALA A 156 -43.22 31.71 23.12
C ALA A 156 -42.76 33.14 23.46
N GLY A 157 -43.14 34.14 22.66
CA GLY A 157 -42.72 35.55 22.84
C GLY A 157 -43.73 36.48 23.51
N ARG A 158 -44.97 36.04 23.78
CA ARG A 158 -46.05 36.93 24.28
C ARG A 158 -46.31 36.88 25.79
N GLN A 159 -45.75 35.92 26.53
CA GLN A 159 -46.07 35.74 27.96
C GLN A 159 -45.13 36.45 28.93
N THR A 160 -43.91 36.83 28.52
CA THR A 160 -42.94 37.48 29.41
C THR A 160 -43.17 38.98 29.59
N ALA A 161 -43.97 39.62 28.74
CA ALA A 161 -44.32 41.05 28.87
C ALA A 161 -45.35 41.34 29.99
N ALA A 162 -46.04 40.32 30.52
CA ALA A 162 -47.08 40.50 31.54
C ALA A 162 -46.57 40.50 32.99
N LEU A 163 -45.30 40.15 33.23
CA LEU A 163 -44.72 40.08 34.58
C LEU A 163 -43.86 41.31 34.96
N ALA A 164 -43.75 42.30 34.07
CA ALA A 164 -42.91 43.48 34.24
C ALA A 164 -43.65 44.70 34.85
N ASN A 165 -44.58 44.50 35.79
CA ASN A 165 -45.19 45.62 36.52
C ASN A 165 -45.34 45.34 38.02
N PRO A 166 -44.36 45.77 38.85
CA PRO A 166 -44.59 46.08 40.25
C PRO A 166 -44.86 47.58 40.44
N LYS A 167 -45.99 47.87 41.10
CA LYS A 167 -46.47 49.18 41.54
C LYS A 167 -45.38 50.02 42.25
N PRO A 168 -45.38 51.36 42.11
CA PRO A 168 -44.47 52.20 42.87
C PRO A 168 -44.97 52.33 44.32
N THR A 169 -44.20 51.80 45.27
CA THR A 169 -44.32 52.16 46.68
C THR A 169 -43.17 53.09 47.03
N ALA A 170 -43.53 54.33 47.32
CA ALA A 170 -42.66 55.31 47.93
C ALA A 170 -42.24 54.80 49.32
N HIS A 171 -40.96 54.93 49.67
CA HIS A 171 -40.51 55.47 50.95
C HIS A 171 -39.00 55.76 50.90
N ALA A 172 -38.68 57.04 51.07
CA ALA A 172 -37.36 57.56 51.38
C ALA A 172 -37.02 57.30 52.85
N ALA A 173 -35.73 57.10 53.14
CA ALA A 173 -35.00 57.43 54.38
C ALA A 173 -33.73 56.54 54.49
N THR A 174 -32.56 57.04 54.11
CA THR A 174 -31.49 57.53 55.01
C THR A 174 -30.79 56.46 55.86
N GLY A 175 -29.49 56.29 55.61
CA GLY A 175 -28.50 56.49 56.67
C GLY A 175 -27.72 55.27 57.18
N THR A 176 -26.40 55.39 57.03
CA THR A 176 -25.34 54.99 57.99
C THR A 176 -24.81 53.55 57.98
N GLY A 177 -23.49 53.42 57.75
CA GLY A 177 -22.64 52.81 58.79
C GLY A 177 -21.83 51.54 58.51
N SER A 178 -20.81 51.61 57.63
CA SER A 178 -19.41 51.13 57.89
C SER A 178 -19.15 49.60 58.21
N PRO A 179 -17.89 49.12 58.36
CA PRO A 179 -17.39 47.94 57.62
C PRO A 179 -16.78 46.77 58.45
N TRP A 180 -16.41 45.68 57.74
CA TRP A 180 -15.44 44.59 58.06
C TRP A 180 -15.91 43.35 58.84
N PRO A 181 -15.16 42.21 58.77
CA PRO A 181 -14.07 41.86 57.84
C PRO A 181 -14.43 40.77 56.81
#